data_AF-A0A401Y3N6-F1
#
_entry.id   AF-A0A401Y3N6-F1
#
_cell.length_a   1.000
_cell.length_b   1.000
_cell.length_c   1.000
_cell.angle_alpha   90.00
_cell.angle_beta   90.00
_cell.angle_gamma   90.00
#
_symmetry.space_group_name_H-M   'P 1'
#
loop_
_entity.id
_entity.type
_entity.pdbx_description
1 polymer ?
#
loop_
_entity_poly.entity_id
_entity_poly.type
_entity_poly.pdbx_seq_one_letter_code
_entity_poly.pdbx_strand_id
1 'polypeptide(L)'
;MDRERKPLLRGRGALRAEEFCLHTGLDQAMVDELMRTGHLPGALVDARGSTRVVAIFDDLLPSRDALVALGLPVLDGYDPESLRSVEGEDDPDDE
;
A
#
# COMPACT_ATOMS: atom_id res chain seq x y z
N MET A 1 -5.57 16.53 28.09
CA MET A 1 -6.29 15.77 27.05
C MET A 1 -5.31 15.53 25.93
N ASP A 2 -4.41 14.62 26.24
CA ASP A 2 -3.24 14.28 25.48
C ASP A 2 -3.72 13.38 24.35
N ARG A 3 -3.84 13.97 23.16
CA ARG A 3 -4.03 13.17 21.94
C ARG A 3 -2.75 12.36 21.78
N GLU A 4 -2.76 11.13 22.30
CA GLU A 4 -1.77 10.10 22.03
C GLU A 4 -1.53 10.07 20.52
N ARG A 5 -0.42 10.69 20.10
CA ARG A 5 0.11 10.58 18.76
C ARG A 5 0.54 9.12 18.64
N LYS A 6 -0.34 8.29 18.08
CA LYS A 6 0.02 6.92 17.67
C LYS A 6 1.38 7.02 16.97
N PRO A 7 2.41 6.30 17.45
CA PRO A 7 3.71 6.35 16.81
C PRO A 7 3.50 5.97 15.35
N LEU A 8 3.86 6.85 14.43
CA LEU A 8 4.03 6.50 13.03
C LEU A 8 4.95 5.29 13.05
N LEU A 9 4.49 4.15 12.54
CA LEU A 9 5.23 2.89 12.51
C LEU A 9 6.60 3.16 11.88
N ARG A 10 7.63 3.35 12.71
CA ARG A 10 9.03 3.38 12.28
C ARG A 10 9.30 2.02 11.63
N GLY A 11 9.66 2.03 10.34
CA GLY A 11 10.13 0.84 9.63
C GLY A 11 9.13 0.13 8.70
N ARG A 12 7.88 0.58 8.55
CA ARG A 12 7.02 0.08 7.45
C ARG A 12 6.98 1.10 6.32
N GLY A 13 7.54 0.74 5.17
CA GLY A 13 7.32 1.51 3.96
C GLY A 13 5.84 1.50 3.57
N ALA A 14 5.45 2.50 2.81
CA ALA A 14 4.10 2.60 2.28
C ALA A 14 4.19 2.97 0.80
N LEU A 15 3.64 2.11 -0.05
CA LEU A 15 3.51 2.36 -1.47
C LEU A 15 2.33 3.30 -1.69
N ARG A 16 2.51 4.35 -2.50
CA ARG A 16 1.40 5.25 -2.84
C ARG A 16 0.36 4.51 -3.66
N ALA A 17 -0.92 4.83 -3.45
CA ALA A 17 -2.01 4.19 -4.19
C ALA A 17 -1.86 4.41 -5.71
N GLU A 18 -1.36 5.58 -6.12
CA GLU A 18 -1.07 5.90 -7.53
C GLU A 18 0.01 4.98 -8.12
N GLU A 19 1.07 4.68 -7.37
CA GLU A 19 2.11 3.75 -7.81
C GLU A 19 1.60 2.31 -7.84
N PHE A 20 0.81 1.91 -6.84
CA PHE A 20 0.13 0.63 -6.86
C PHE A 20 -0.75 0.46 -8.11
N CYS A 21 -1.50 1.50 -8.49
CA CYS A 21 -2.30 1.52 -9.71
C CYS A 21 -1.42 1.36 -10.97
N LEU A 22 -0.27 2.05 -11.03
CA LEU A 22 0.67 1.93 -12.15
C LEU A 22 1.27 0.52 -12.29
N HIS A 23 1.64 -0.10 -11.17
CA HIS A 23 2.25 -1.43 -11.18
C HIS A 23 1.23 -2.55 -11.42
N THR A 24 0.00 -2.41 -10.92
CA THR A 24 -1.05 -3.43 -11.07
C THR A 24 -1.91 -3.23 -12.31
N GLY A 25 -1.97 -2.03 -12.87
CA GLY A 25 -2.91 -1.64 -13.92
C GLY A 25 -4.34 -1.41 -13.42
N LEU A 26 -4.57 -1.46 -12.11
CA LEU A 26 -5.88 -1.21 -11.52
C LEU A 26 -6.13 0.29 -11.38
N ASP A 27 -7.38 0.71 -11.59
CA ASP A 27 -7.79 2.09 -11.34
C ASP A 27 -8.02 2.36 -9.84
N GLN A 28 -7.89 3.63 -9.44
CA GLN A 28 -8.15 4.09 -8.06
C GLN A 28 -9.50 3.61 -7.51
N ALA A 29 -10.56 3.60 -8.34
CA ALA A 29 -11.88 3.15 -7.91
C ALA A 29 -11.90 1.68 -7.47
N MET A 30 -11.12 0.83 -8.16
CA MET A 30 -10.98 -0.58 -7.80
C MET A 30 -10.18 -0.73 -6.50
N VAL A 31 -9.10 0.04 -6.33
CA VAL A 31 -8.31 0.05 -5.09
C VAL A 31 -9.17 0.47 -3.89
N ASP A 32 -10.01 1.50 -4.05
CA ASP A 32 -10.95 1.94 -3.03
C ASP A 32 -12.01 0.86 -2.72
N GLU A 33 -12.47 0.12 -3.73
CA GLU A 33 -13.40 -1.00 -3.56
C GLU A 33 -12.76 -2.19 -2.82
N LEU A 34 -11.52 -2.54 -3.15
CA LEU A 34 -10.76 -3.58 -2.44
C LEU A 34 -10.57 -3.23 -0.96
N MET A 35 -10.33 -1.96 -0.64
CA MET A 35 -10.29 -1.49 0.75
C MET A 35 -11.66 -1.64 1.43
N ARG A 36 -12.74 -1.19 0.78
CA ARG A 36 -14.11 -1.28 1.34
C ARG A 36 -14.58 -2.72 1.57
N THR A 37 -14.16 -3.64 0.70
CA THR A 37 -14.50 -5.07 0.79
C THR A 37 -13.56 -5.85 1.71
N GLY A 38 -12.51 -5.21 2.24
CA GLY A 38 -11.55 -5.84 3.16
C GLY A 38 -10.47 -6.69 2.48
N HIS A 39 -10.38 -6.65 1.15
CA HIS A 39 -9.34 -7.33 0.37
C HIS A 39 -8.02 -6.55 0.31
N LEU A 40 -7.97 -5.34 0.89
CA LEU A 40 -6.77 -4.51 0.97
C LEU A 40 -6.50 -4.05 2.43
N PRO A 41 -6.05 -4.96 3.32
CA PRO A 41 -5.94 -4.70 4.76
C PRO A 41 -4.88 -3.64 5.13
N GLY A 42 -3.91 -3.38 4.25
CA GLY A 42 -2.87 -2.37 4.45
C GLY A 42 -3.21 -0.97 3.95
N ALA A 43 -4.43 -0.72 3.47
CA ALA A 43 -4.81 0.54 2.85
C ALA A 43 -4.96 1.67 3.88
N LEU A 44 -4.30 2.80 3.58
CA LEU A 44 -4.43 4.07 4.26
C LEU A 44 -5.38 4.97 3.46
N VAL A 45 -6.37 5.54 4.15
CA VAL A 45 -7.34 6.47 3.55
C VAL A 45 -7.01 7.92 3.90
N ASP A 46 -7.44 8.85 3.05
CA ASP A 46 -7.29 10.27 3.30
C ASP A 46 -8.02 10.69 4.60
N ALA A 47 -7.29 11.39 5.48
CA ALA A 47 -7.77 11.77 6.80
C ALA A 47 -8.89 12.83 6.80
N ARG A 48 -9.23 13.42 5.64
CA ARG A 48 -10.28 14.45 5.53
C ARG A 48 -11.69 13.87 5.40
N GLY A 49 -11.86 12.59 5.76
CA GLY A 49 -13.15 11.90 5.73
C GLY A 49 -13.51 11.30 4.37
N SER A 50 -12.54 11.22 3.45
CA SER A 50 -12.72 10.55 2.17
C SER A 50 -12.49 9.05 2.33
N THR A 51 -13.18 8.22 1.54
CA THR A 51 -12.91 6.77 1.43
C THR A 51 -11.84 6.45 0.39
N ARG A 52 -11.11 7.47 -0.05
CA ARG A 52 -10.06 7.35 -1.07
C ARG A 52 -8.79 6.83 -0.42
N VAL A 53 -8.28 5.72 -0.93
CA VAL A 53 -6.99 5.13 -0.55
C VAL A 53 -5.87 5.99 -1.09
N VAL A 54 -4.94 6.40 -0.23
CA VAL A 54 -3.79 7.23 -0.57
C VAL A 54 -2.47 6.46 -0.58
N ALA A 55 -2.39 5.39 0.21
CA ALA A 55 -1.21 4.54 0.30
C ALA A 55 -1.59 3.14 0.82
N ILE A 56 -0.70 2.17 0.62
CA ILE A 56 -0.84 0.78 1.08
C ILE A 56 0.49 0.38 1.71
N PHE A 57 0.47 -0.21 2.90
CA PHE A 57 1.71 -0.74 3.50
C PHE A 57 2.31 -1.84 2.63
N ASP A 58 3.62 -1.77 2.39
CA ASP A 58 4.29 -2.68 1.45
C ASP A 58 4.30 -4.15 1.96
N ASP A 59 4.32 -4.37 3.28
CA ASP A 59 4.24 -5.71 3.86
C ASP A 59 2.87 -6.36 3.66
N LEU A 60 1.83 -5.54 3.49
CA LEU A 60 0.43 -5.94 3.31
C LEU A 60 -0.03 -5.82 1.85
N LEU A 61 0.90 -5.68 0.90
CA LEU A 61 0.56 -5.74 -0.52
C LEU A 61 0.03 -7.13 -0.88
N PRO A 62 -1.13 -7.21 -1.56
CA PRO A 62 -1.68 -8.48 -1.99
C PRO A 62 -0.80 -9.08 -3.10
N SER A 63 -0.63 -10.40 -3.09
CA SER A 63 0.04 -11.09 -4.19
C SER A 63 -0.74 -10.96 -5.49
N ARG A 64 -0.03 -11.03 -6.63
CA ARG A 64 -0.68 -11.05 -7.96
C ARG A 64 -1.75 -12.14 -8.05
N ASP A 65 -1.45 -13.35 -7.59
CA ASP A 65 -2.39 -14.48 -7.59
C ASP A 65 -3.66 -14.18 -6.79
N ALA A 66 -3.54 -13.53 -5.64
CA ALA A 66 -4.69 -13.14 -4.82
C ALA A 66 -5.60 -12.13 -5.54
N LEU A 67 -5.02 -11.16 -6.25
CA LEU A 67 -5.79 -10.20 -7.05
C LEU A 67 -6.45 -10.86 -8.27
N VAL A 68 -5.73 -11.76 -8.96
CA VAL A 68 -6.27 -12.53 -10.09
C VAL A 68 -7.38 -13.48 -9.65
N ALA A 69 -7.28 -14.09 -8.46
CA ALA A 69 -8.33 -14.93 -7.87
C ALA A 69 -9.62 -14.14 -7.58
N LEU A 70 -9.52 -12.82 -7.37
CA LEU A 70 -10.66 -11.91 -7.28
C LEU A 70 -11.23 -11.50 -8.65
N GLY A 71 -10.65 -12.01 -9.75
CA GLY A 71 -11.06 -11.70 -11.12
C GLY A 71 -10.51 -10.37 -11.64
N LEU A 72 -9.48 -9.81 -10.99
CA LEU A 72 -8.93 -8.50 -11.38
C LEU A 72 -7.90 -8.63 -12.51
N PRO A 73 -7.90 -7.69 -13.48
CA PRO A 73 -6.99 -7.71 -14.61
C PRO A 73 -5.62 -7.12 -14.23
N VAL A 74 -4.84 -7.86 -13.43
CA VAL A 74 -3.53 -7.40 -12.95
C VAL A 74 -2.44 -7.61 -14.00
N LEU A 75 -1.59 -6.60 -14.18
CA LEU A 75 -0.42 -6.66 -15.06
C LEU A 75 0.54 -7.80 -14.70
N ASP A 76 1.11 -8.46 -15.70
CA ASP A 76 2.10 -9.54 -15.51
C ASP A 76 3.38 -9.08 -14.80
N GLY A 77 3.73 -7.79 -14.91
CA GLY A 77 4.91 -7.20 -14.27
C GLY A 77 4.70 -6.79 -12.81
N TYR A 78 3.53 -7.03 -12.22
CA TYR A 78 3.30 -6.72 -10.82
C TYR A 78 4.02 -7.73 -9.92
N ASP A 79 5.04 -7.24 -9.22
CA ASP A 79 5.76 -7.99 -8.20
C ASP A 79 5.74 -7.21 -6.87
N PRO A 80 5.00 -7.68 -5.85
CA PRO A 80 4.90 -6.97 -4.56
C PRO A 80 6.22 -6.98 -3.79
N GLU A 81 7.06 -8.01 -3.95
CA GLU A 81 8.33 -8.11 -3.21
C GLU A 81 9.33 -7.06 -3.68
N SER A 82 9.40 -6.79 -4.98
CA SER A 82 10.20 -5.72 -5.57
C SER A 82 9.76 -4.31 -5.15
N LEU A 83 8.54 -4.16 -4.62
CA LEU A 83 7.99 -2.88 -4.15
C LEU A 83 8.14 -2.69 -2.64
N ARG A 84 8.59 -3.73 -1.92
CA ARG A 84 8.89 -3.61 -0.49
C ARG A 84 10.12 -2.75 -0.31
N SER A 85 10.00 -1.75 0.56
CA SER A 85 11.16 -0.98 0.98
C SER A 85 12.07 -1.89 1.78
N VAL A 86 13.28 -2.14 1.28
CA VAL A 86 14.30 -2.87 2.04
C VAL A 86 14.66 -2.04 3.28
N GLU A 87 14.51 -2.62 4.48
CA GLU A 87 15.17 -2.11 5.68
C GLU A 87 16.68 -2.29 5.47
N GLY A 88 17.34 -1.33 4.81
CA GLY A 88 18.72 -1.55 4.36
C GLY A 88 19.47 -0.37 3.75
N GLU A 89 19.02 0.87 3.94
CA GLU A 89 19.85 2.06 3.73
C GLU A 89 19.48 3.09 4.82
N ASP A 90 19.72 2.69 6.07
CA ASP A 90 20.09 3.66 7.10
C ASP A 90 21.48 4.13 6.67
N ASP A 91 21.59 5.36 6.15
CA ASP A 91 22.85 6.03 5.84
C ASP A 91 23.89 5.73 6.94
N PRO A 92 24.96 4.97 6.66
CA PRO A 92 26.09 4.96 7.58
C PRO A 92 26.82 6.30 7.46
N ASP A 93 27.12 6.85 8.64
CA ASP A 93 28.08 7.91 8.93
C ASP A 93 27.63 9.37 8.77
N ASP A 94 27.12 9.87 9.90
CA ASP A 94 27.51 11.15 10.50
C ASP A 94 29.06 11.32 10.41
N GLU A 95 29.55 12.26 9.58
CA GLU A 95 30.92 12.82 9.67
C GLU A 95 30.87 14.35 9.85
#